data_AF-A0A1D6HL22-F1
#
_entry.id   AF-A0A1D6HL22-F1
#
_cell.length_a   1.000
_cell.length_b   1.000
_cell.length_c   1.000
_cell.angle_alpha   90.00
_cell.angle_beta   90.00
_cell.angle_gamma   90.00
#
_symmetry.space_group_name_H-M   'P 1'
#
loop_
_entity.id
_entity.type
_entity.pdbx_description
1 polymer ?
#
loop_
_entity_poly.entity_id
_entity_poly.type
_entity_poly.pdbx_seq_one_letter_code
_entity_poly.pdbx_strand_id
1 'polypeptide(L)' 'MYQNDYKVITMDQWMGFIRFCNEIYFPSLDNYDSDLAWPLILDNFVEWLRENKS' A
#
# COMPACT_ATOMS: atom_id res chain seq x y z
N MET A 1 -4.40 -3.43 -15.73
CA MET A 1 -5.34 -2.30 -15.70
C MET A 1 -4.64 -1.13 -15.06
N TYR A 2 -4.75 0.09 -15.61
CA TYR A 2 -4.17 1.27 -14.97
C TYR A 2 -5.12 1.79 -13.88
N GLN A 3 -4.57 2.20 -12.75
CA GLN A 3 -5.32 2.87 -11.69
C GLN A 3 -5.76 4.27 -12.19
N ASN A 4 -7.06 4.59 -12.11
CA ASN A 4 -7.59 5.91 -12.50
C ASN A 4 -8.42 6.62 -11.40
N ASP A 5 -8.72 5.94 -10.29
CA ASP A 5 -9.57 6.48 -9.22
C ASP A 5 -8.83 7.48 -8.32
N TYR A 6 -7.51 7.32 -8.13
CA TYR A 6 -6.72 8.22 -7.29
C TYR A 6 -6.14 9.35 -8.14
N LYS A 7 -6.85 10.49 -8.18
CA LYS A 7 -6.45 11.67 -8.96
C LYS A 7 -5.45 12.59 -8.25
N VAL A 8 -5.40 12.51 -6.92
CA VAL A 8 -4.53 13.32 -6.07
C VAL A 8 -4.02 12.43 -4.94
N ILE A 9 -2.76 12.62 -4.58
CA ILE A 9 -2.17 12.08 -3.36
C ILE A 9 -2.10 13.21 -2.34
N THR A 10 -2.76 13.03 -1.21
CA THR A 10 -2.69 13.97 -0.08
C THR A 10 -1.36 13.82 0.67
N MET A 11 -1.00 14.82 1.47
CA MET A 11 0.22 14.75 2.30
C MET A 11 0.20 13.58 3.29
N ASP A 12 -0.96 13.26 3.86
CA ASP A 12 -1.13 12.11 4.75
C ASP A 12 -0.81 10.78 4.05
N GLN A 13 -1.39 10.58 2.85
CA GLN A 13 -1.09 9.41 2.02
C GLN A 13 0.39 9.34 1.65
N TRP A 14 1.00 10.47 1.27
CA TRP A 14 2.43 10.55 0.95
C TRP A 14 3.31 10.15 2.14
N MET A 15 3.01 10.63 3.34
CA MET A 15 3.69 10.20 4.57
C MET A 15 3.48 8.72 4.85
N GLY A 16 2.28 8.19 4.57
CA GLY A 16 1.98 6.77 4.64
C GLY A 16 2.85 5.92 3.69
N PHE A 17 3.10 6.40 2.46
CA PHE A 17 4.06 5.75 1.55
C PHE A 17 5.48 5.73 2.13
N ILE A 18 5.95 6.85 2.69
CA ILE A 18 7.27 6.90 3.32
C ILE A 18 7.35 5.90 4.48
N ARG A 19 6.32 5.84 5.32
CA ARG A 19 6.22 4.87 6.42
C ARG A 19 6.24 3.43 5.90
N PHE A 20 5.45 3.14 4.87
CA PHE A 20 5.37 1.82 4.24
C PHE A 20 6.74 1.33 3.75
N CYS A 21 7.48 2.19 3.04
CA CYS A 21 8.82 1.87 2.54
C CYS A 21 9.84 1.58 3.64
N ASN A 22 9.66 2.11 4.84
CA ASN A 22 10.58 1.91 5.96
C ASN A 22 10.16 0.74 6.86
N GLU A 23 8.86 0.49 7.02
CA GLU A 23 8.34 -0.48 8.00
C GLU A 23 7.99 -1.84 7.39
N ILE A 24 7.56 -1.90 6.13
CA ILE A 24 7.02 -3.14 5.54
C ILE A 24 8.11 -3.98 4.88
N TYR A 25 8.09 -5.28 5.17
CA TYR A 25 8.97 -6.27 4.56
C TYR A 25 8.53 -6.52 3.13
N PHE A 26 9.39 -6.20 2.18
CA PHE A 26 9.14 -6.40 0.76
C PHE A 26 10.17 -7.39 0.19
N PRO A 27 9.77 -8.36 -0.67
CA PRO A 27 8.45 -8.52 -1.26
C PRO A 27 7.48 -9.36 -0.45
N SER A 28 7.87 -9.95 0.69
CA SER A 28 7.04 -10.96 1.36
C SER A 28 5.70 -10.41 1.87
N LEU A 29 5.72 -9.18 2.42
CA LEU A 29 4.60 -8.49 3.06
C LEU A 29 4.10 -9.19 4.34
N ASP A 30 4.97 -9.96 5.00
CA ASP A 30 4.58 -10.80 6.15
C ASP A 30 4.20 -9.98 7.38
N ASN A 31 4.74 -8.77 7.51
CA ASN A 31 4.42 -7.85 8.60
C ASN A 31 3.38 -6.78 8.19
N TYR A 32 2.74 -6.94 7.03
CA TYR A 32 1.66 -6.06 6.62
C TYR A 32 0.35 -6.41 7.32
N ASP A 33 -0.21 -5.44 8.05
CA ASP A 33 -1.50 -5.53 8.74
C ASP A 33 -2.39 -4.35 8.31
N SER A 34 -3.53 -4.66 7.69
CA SER A 34 -4.49 -3.68 7.19
C SER A 34 -5.22 -2.91 8.31
N ASP A 35 -5.19 -3.42 9.55
CA ASP A 35 -5.83 -2.76 10.69
C ASP A 35 -4.97 -1.60 11.27
N LEU A 36 -3.73 -1.42 10.79
CA LEU A 36 -2.79 -0.37 11.24
C LEU A 36 -2.97 0.99 10.54
N ALA A 37 -4.21 1.31 10.15
CA ALA A 37 -4.62 2.59 9.56
C ALA A 37 -3.73 3.04 8.39
N TRP A 38 -3.36 2.11 7.51
CA TRP A 38 -2.69 2.48 6.27
C TRP A 38 -3.64 3.29 5.37
N PRO A 39 -3.10 4.20 4.55
CA PRO A 39 -3.83 4.73 3.41
C PRO A 39 -4.44 3.61 2.56
N LEU A 40 -5.73 3.71 2.23
CA LEU A 40 -6.44 2.69 1.42
C LEU A 40 -5.74 2.34 0.10
N ILE A 41 -4.99 3.28 -0.49
CA ILE A 41 -4.19 3.02 -1.70
C ILE A 41 -3.10 1.96 -1.47
N LEU A 42 -2.53 1.89 -0.27
CA LEU A 42 -1.55 0.88 0.13
C LEU A 42 -2.21 -0.47 0.40
N ASP A 43 -3.40 -0.48 1.04
CA ASP A 43 -4.19 -1.71 1.19
C ASP A 43 -4.50 -2.33 -0.17
N ASN A 44 -5.02 -1.53 -1.10
CA ASN A 44 -5.31 -1.95 -2.47
C ASN A 44 -4.06 -2.42 -3.22
N PHE A 45 -2.91 -1.77 -2.99
CA PHE A 45 -1.64 -2.18 -3.58
C PHE A 45 -1.18 -3.55 -3.07
N VAL A 46 -1.30 -3.80 -1.76
CA VAL A 46 -0.93 -5.07 -1.14
C VAL A 46 -1.85 -6.20 -1.58
N GLU A 47 -3.17 -5.95 -1.64
CA GLU A 47 -4.15 -6.90 -2.16
C GLU A 47 -3.81 -7.27 -3.61
N TRP A 48 -3.64 -6.27 -4.49
CA TRP A 48 -3.26 -6.48 -5.87
C TRP A 48 -1.95 -7.29 -5.99
N LEU A 49 -0.93 -6.97 -5.19
CA LEU A 49 0.35 -7.68 -5.24
C LEU A 49 0.20 -9.15 -4.80
N ARG A 50 -0.64 -9.44 -3.80
CA ARG A 50 -0.93 -10.81 -3.35
C ARG A 50 -1.69 -11.62 -4.41
N GLU A 51 -2.64 -11.00 -5.11
CA GLU A 51 -3.37 -11.65 -6.21
C GLU A 51 -2.51 -11.92 -7.45
N ASN A 52 -1.48 -11.10 -7.67
CA ASN A 52 -0.59 -11.20 -8.83
C ASN A 52 0.73 -11.94 -8.52
N LYS A 53 0.92 -12.41 -7.28
CA LYS A 53 1.98 -13.36 -6.94
C LYS A 53 1.52 -14.76 -7.38
N SER A 54 2.11 -15.22 -8.48
CA SER A 54 1.90 -16.50 -9.16
C SER A 54 1.75 -17.72 -8.25
#